data_AF-A0A1M5WLP3-F1
#
_entry.id   AF-A0A1M5WLP3-F1
#
_cell.length_a   1.000
_cell.length_b   1.000
_cell.length_c   1.000
_cell.angle_alpha   90.00
_cell.angle_beta   90.00
_cell.angle_gamma   90.00
#
_symmetry.space_group_name_H-M   'P 1'
#
loop_
_entity.id
_entity.type
_entity.pdbx_description
1 polymer ?
#
loop_
_entity_poly.entity_id
_entity_poly.type
_entity_poly.pdbx_seq_one_letter_code
_entity_poly.pdbx_strand_id
1 'polypeptide(L)'
;MPGRALIAVAVLAALAASSSIAAVQDTPKLDYDYFKTRVEPIFLSKRPDHARCYVCHVESNNAFHLERLAAGAQSWTEEQSRRNFEMISILVNPGDPDTSRLLLHPLAPEGGGDVFHSGGRQFSSKRDPAWRALAAWVNGATLASPKK
;
A
#
# COMPACT_ATOMS: atom_id res chain seq x y z
N MET A 1 14.10 55.72 -53.93
CA MET A 1 14.68 55.89 -52.58
C MET A 1 13.65 55.39 -51.57
N PRO A 2 14.02 54.53 -50.61
CA PRO A 2 13.09 53.79 -49.78
C PRO A 2 12.70 54.59 -48.52
N GLY A 3 11.41 54.64 -48.20
CA GLY A 3 10.90 55.18 -46.93
C GLY A 3 10.12 54.10 -46.21
N ARG A 4 10.80 53.34 -45.36
CA ARG A 4 10.20 52.34 -44.45
C ARG A 4 9.55 53.12 -43.30
N ALA A 5 8.28 52.86 -43.01
CA ALA A 5 7.69 53.23 -41.73
C ALA A 5 7.00 52.00 -41.13
N LEU A 6 7.37 51.75 -39.89
CA LEU A 6 7.29 50.48 -39.17
C LEU A 6 5.86 50.19 -38.71
N ILE A 7 5.41 48.95 -38.92
CA ILE A 7 4.23 48.38 -38.28
C ILE A 7 4.59 48.19 -36.80
N ALA A 8 3.98 48.96 -35.91
CA ALA A 8 4.06 48.74 -34.48
C ALA A 8 3.20 47.52 -34.11
N VAL A 9 3.84 46.35 -33.95
CA VAL A 9 3.19 45.18 -33.36
C VAL A 9 3.22 45.35 -31.84
N ALA A 10 2.08 45.74 -31.26
CA ALA A 10 1.90 45.69 -29.81
C ALA A 10 1.75 44.23 -29.38
N VAL A 11 2.78 43.66 -28.78
CA VAL A 11 2.74 42.32 -28.17
C VAL A 11 2.02 42.43 -26.83
N LEU A 12 0.76 42.02 -26.79
CA LEU A 12 0.01 41.76 -25.56
C LEU A 12 0.52 40.44 -24.96
N ALA A 13 1.44 40.52 -24.00
CA ALA A 13 1.81 39.39 -23.17
C ALA A 13 0.77 39.20 -22.06
N ALA A 14 -0.21 38.32 -22.31
CA ALA A 14 -1.10 37.84 -21.26
C ALA A 14 -0.34 36.81 -20.40
N LEU A 15 0.04 37.20 -19.17
CA LEU A 15 0.49 36.24 -18.16
C LEU A 15 -0.72 35.40 -17.73
N ALA A 16 -0.86 34.20 -18.28
CA ALA A 16 -1.69 33.18 -17.71
C ALA A 16 -1.02 32.67 -16.43
N ALA A 17 -1.49 33.12 -15.26
CA ALA A 17 -1.13 32.52 -13.99
C ALA A 17 -1.73 31.11 -13.93
N SER A 18 -0.93 30.10 -14.20
CA SER A 18 -1.29 28.70 -13.94
C SER A 18 -1.31 28.49 -12.42
N SER A 19 -2.47 28.74 -11.81
CA SER A 19 -2.74 28.30 -10.44
C SER A 19 -2.86 26.78 -10.45
N SER A 20 -1.74 26.08 -10.22
CA SER A 20 -1.75 24.67 -9.88
C SER A 20 -2.39 24.53 -8.51
N ILE A 21 -3.70 24.28 -8.48
CA ILE A 21 -4.38 23.82 -7.28
C ILE A 21 -3.79 22.44 -6.99
N ALA A 22 -2.92 22.34 -5.98
CA ALA A 22 -2.54 21.06 -5.41
C ALA A 22 -3.83 20.42 -4.92
N ALA A 23 -4.32 19.41 -5.64
CA ALA A 23 -5.49 18.66 -5.22
C ALA A 23 -5.12 17.99 -3.89
N VAL A 24 -5.76 18.41 -2.80
CA VAL A 24 -5.78 17.64 -1.55
C VAL A 24 -6.40 16.29 -1.92
N GLN A 25 -5.55 15.27 -2.08
CA GLN A 25 -6.04 13.91 -2.22
C GLN A 25 -6.55 13.50 -0.84
N ASP A 26 -7.84 13.23 -0.71
CA ASP A 26 -8.38 12.65 0.50
C ASP A 26 -7.65 11.33 0.79
N THR A 27 -7.12 11.18 2.01
CA THR A 27 -6.50 9.93 2.46
C THR A 27 -7.53 8.80 2.37
N PRO A 28 -7.30 7.75 1.57
CA PRO A 28 -8.26 6.66 1.43
C PRO A 28 -8.52 5.96 2.77
N LYS A 29 -9.77 5.58 3.02
CA LYS A 29 -10.11 4.75 4.17
C LYS A 29 -9.77 3.28 3.88
N LEU A 30 -9.08 2.63 4.81
CA LEU A 30 -8.81 1.20 4.75
C LEU A 30 -10.09 0.40 4.98
N ASP A 31 -10.35 -0.58 4.12
CA ASP A 31 -11.55 -1.42 4.15
C ASP A 31 -11.31 -2.72 4.94
N TYR A 32 -12.13 -2.98 5.95
CA TYR A 32 -11.99 -4.17 6.80
C TYR A 32 -12.32 -5.46 6.04
N ASP A 33 -13.37 -5.46 5.22
CA ASP A 33 -13.80 -6.66 4.52
C ASP A 33 -12.76 -7.06 3.47
N TYR A 34 -12.21 -6.09 2.73
CA TYR A 34 -11.06 -6.30 1.84
C TYR A 34 -9.85 -6.81 2.61
N PHE A 35 -9.54 -6.22 3.76
CA PHE A 35 -8.44 -6.69 4.60
C PHE A 35 -8.62 -8.17 4.96
N LYS A 36 -9.74 -8.53 5.59
CA LYS A 36 -10.00 -9.89 6.07
C LYS A 36 -9.98 -10.93 4.95
N THR A 37 -10.48 -10.56 3.77
CA THR A 37 -10.62 -11.52 2.66
C THR A 37 -9.39 -11.61 1.76
N ARG A 38 -8.67 -10.50 1.55
CA ARG A 38 -7.61 -10.38 0.52
C ARG A 38 -6.22 -10.13 1.10
N VAL A 39 -6.14 -9.51 2.27
CA VAL A 39 -4.87 -9.15 2.91
C VAL A 39 -4.50 -10.16 3.99
N GLU A 40 -5.37 -10.39 4.95
CA GLU A 40 -5.11 -11.23 6.12
C GLU A 40 -4.62 -12.66 5.77
N PRO A 41 -5.17 -13.36 4.75
CA PRO A 41 -4.68 -14.68 4.36
C PRO A 41 -3.23 -14.71 3.85
N ILE A 42 -2.69 -13.56 3.41
CA ILE A 42 -1.30 -13.46 2.96
C ILE A 42 -0.35 -13.80 4.10
N PHE A 43 -0.69 -13.44 5.34
CA PHE A 43 0.16 -13.67 6.51
C PHE A 43 0.26 -15.14 6.92
N LEU A 44 -0.70 -15.97 6.48
CA LEU A 44 -0.73 -17.42 6.68
C LEU A 44 -0.23 -18.22 5.48
N SER A 45 -0.05 -17.56 4.34
CA SER A 45 0.34 -18.22 3.08
C SER A 45 1.79 -18.70 3.15
N LYS A 46 2.01 -19.98 2.85
CA LYS A 46 3.36 -20.54 2.68
C LYS A 46 3.88 -20.20 1.29
N ARG A 47 5.08 -19.66 1.23
CA ARG A 47 5.81 -19.40 -0.02
C ARG A 47 7.01 -20.35 -0.09
N PRO A 48 7.44 -20.78 -1.29
CA PRO A 48 8.72 -21.47 -1.44
C PRO A 48 9.84 -20.65 -0.78
N ASP A 49 10.71 -21.32 -0.04
CA ASP A 49 11.94 -20.74 0.55
C ASP A 49 11.76 -19.59 1.55
N HIS A 50 10.54 -19.33 2.01
CA HIS A 50 10.25 -18.27 2.99
C HIS A 50 9.44 -18.79 4.17
N ALA A 51 9.79 -18.33 5.37
CA ALA A 51 8.94 -18.51 6.53
C ALA A 51 7.63 -17.73 6.30
N ARG A 52 6.51 -18.28 6.78
CA ARG A 52 5.24 -17.53 6.80
C ARG A 52 5.38 -16.34 7.73
N CYS A 53 4.77 -15.20 7.39
CA CYS A 53 4.74 -14.02 8.26
C CYS A 53 4.31 -14.40 9.69
N TYR A 54 3.25 -15.21 9.81
CA TYR A 54 2.72 -15.69 11.08
C TYR A 54 3.75 -16.33 12.01
N VAL A 55 4.71 -17.10 11.49
CA VAL A 55 5.68 -17.83 12.33
C VAL A 55 6.58 -16.87 13.14
N CYS A 56 6.90 -15.71 12.58
CA CYS A 56 7.76 -14.71 13.23
C CYS A 56 6.97 -13.61 13.93
N HIS A 57 5.71 -13.38 13.54
CA HIS A 57 4.91 -12.24 13.97
C HIS A 57 3.77 -12.59 14.94
N VAL A 58 3.45 -13.87 15.12
CA VAL A 58 2.48 -14.31 16.13
C VAL A 58 2.95 -13.91 17.53
N GLU A 59 2.11 -13.16 18.24
CA GLU A 59 2.39 -12.66 19.59
C GLU A 59 3.77 -11.98 19.74
N SER A 60 4.28 -11.40 18.65
CA SER A 60 5.62 -10.83 18.66
C SER A 60 5.67 -9.49 19.40
N ASN A 61 6.84 -9.15 19.95
CA ASN A 61 7.11 -7.87 20.60
C ASN A 61 7.59 -6.78 19.61
N ASN A 62 7.37 -6.99 18.30
CA ASN A 62 7.71 -6.01 17.27
C ASN A 62 6.43 -5.30 16.78
N ALA A 63 6.61 -4.26 15.95
CA ALA A 63 5.49 -3.45 15.48
C ALA A 63 4.45 -4.22 14.65
N PHE A 64 4.84 -5.34 14.03
CA PHE A 64 3.94 -6.21 13.29
C PHE A 64 3.56 -7.41 14.16
N HIS A 65 2.48 -7.24 14.92
CA HIS A 65 1.94 -8.25 15.81
C HIS A 65 0.71 -8.91 15.17
N LEU A 66 0.67 -10.25 15.20
CA LEU A 66 -0.47 -11.05 14.77
C LEU A 66 -1.04 -11.82 15.96
N GLU A 67 -2.37 -11.87 16.02
CA GLU A 67 -3.10 -12.69 16.98
C GLU A 67 -2.75 -14.17 16.85
N ARG A 68 -2.77 -14.92 17.96
CA ARG A 68 -2.54 -16.36 17.94
C ARG A 68 -3.75 -17.12 17.40
N LEU A 69 -3.53 -17.96 16.39
CA LEU A 69 -4.53 -18.91 15.93
C LEU A 69 -4.76 -20.01 16.98
N ALA A 70 -6.03 -20.41 17.12
CA ALA A 70 -6.37 -21.62 17.87
C ALA A 70 -5.68 -22.85 17.23
N ALA A 71 -5.42 -23.88 18.03
CA ALA A 71 -4.77 -25.10 17.55
C ALA A 71 -5.56 -25.71 16.37
N GLY A 72 -4.88 -25.89 15.23
CA GLY A 72 -5.47 -26.45 14.00
C GLY A 72 -6.29 -25.48 13.15
N ALA A 73 -6.54 -24.24 13.63
CA ALA A 73 -7.29 -23.25 12.86
C ALA A 73 -6.52 -22.81 11.60
N GLN A 74 -7.27 -22.61 10.51
CA GLN A 74 -6.74 -22.17 9.21
C GLN A 74 -6.91 -20.66 9.00
N SER A 75 -7.69 -20.00 9.86
CA SER A 75 -7.98 -18.56 9.83
C SER A 75 -8.28 -18.05 11.24
N TRP A 76 -8.16 -16.75 11.44
CA TRP A 76 -8.52 -16.07 12.68
C TRP A 76 -10.04 -16.03 12.90
N THR A 77 -10.45 -15.88 14.16
CA THR A 77 -11.84 -15.51 14.48
C THR A 77 -12.12 -14.06 14.08
N GLU A 78 -13.40 -13.67 14.02
CA GLU A 78 -13.79 -12.29 13.71
C GLU A 78 -13.11 -11.27 14.63
N GLU A 79 -13.10 -11.54 15.93
CA GLU A 79 -12.50 -10.67 16.94
C GLU A 79 -10.99 -10.54 16.75
N GLN A 80 -10.32 -11.66 16.44
CA GLN A 80 -8.90 -11.68 16.15
C GLN A 80 -8.57 -10.91 14.88
N SER A 81 -9.37 -11.10 13.81
CA SER A 81 -9.21 -10.36 12.56
C SER A 81 -9.39 -8.84 12.75
N ARG A 82 -10.26 -8.40 13.66
CA ARG A 82 -10.41 -6.97 14.01
C ARG A 82 -9.18 -6.42 14.70
N ARG A 83 -8.62 -7.14 15.67
CA ARG A 83 -7.37 -6.74 16.34
C ARG A 83 -6.18 -6.72 15.38
N ASN A 84 -6.09 -7.71 14.49
CA ASN A 84 -5.10 -7.71 13.41
C ASN A 84 -5.28 -6.48 12.49
N PHE A 85 -6.50 -6.17 12.08
CA PHE A 85 -6.78 -5.01 11.23
C PHE A 85 -6.35 -3.69 11.88
N GLU A 86 -6.68 -3.49 13.16
CA GLU A 86 -6.28 -2.29 13.91
C GLU A 86 -4.75 -2.16 13.96
N MET A 87 -4.05 -3.24 14.34
CA MET A 87 -2.59 -3.25 14.42
C MET A 87 -1.93 -3.07 13.06
N ILE A 88 -2.44 -3.67 11.99
CA ILE A 88 -1.81 -3.61 10.66
C ILE A 88 -2.08 -2.27 9.98
N SER A 89 -3.21 -1.63 10.29
CA SER A 89 -3.55 -0.31 9.78
C SER A 89 -2.53 0.76 10.20
N ILE A 90 -1.83 0.59 11.33
CA ILE A 90 -0.77 1.54 11.76
C ILE A 90 0.54 1.38 10.96
N LEU A 91 0.69 0.28 10.23
CA LEU A 91 1.90 -0.05 9.46
C LEU A 91 1.82 0.39 7.99
N VAL A 92 0.72 1.04 7.62
CA VAL A 92 0.48 1.51 6.26
C VAL A 92 0.19 3.00 6.27
N ASN A 93 0.58 3.66 5.19
CA ASN A 93 0.23 5.03 4.86
C ASN A 93 -0.87 4.95 3.79
N PRO A 94 -2.16 5.16 4.12
CA PRO A 94 -3.22 5.01 3.14
C PRO A 94 -3.03 5.96 1.96
N GLY A 95 -3.16 5.43 0.74
CA GLY A 95 -2.84 6.12 -0.51
C GLY A 95 -1.37 6.06 -0.93
N ASP A 96 -0.48 5.52 -0.08
CA ASP A 96 0.96 5.45 -0.35
C ASP A 96 1.57 4.08 0.03
N PRO A 97 1.40 3.06 -0.83
CA PRO A 97 1.98 1.74 -0.62
C PRO A 97 3.52 1.73 -0.63
N ASP A 98 4.13 2.72 -1.27
CA ASP A 98 5.58 2.76 -1.48
C ASP A 98 6.33 3.34 -0.29
N THR A 99 5.65 3.99 0.65
CA THR A 99 6.22 4.40 1.94
C THR A 99 5.68 3.59 3.12
N SER A 100 4.73 2.69 2.86
CA SER A 100 4.10 1.83 3.86
C SER A 100 5.06 0.73 4.34
N ARG A 101 5.39 0.72 5.65
CA ARG A 101 6.33 -0.23 6.24
C ARG A 101 5.92 -1.69 6.04
N LEU A 102 4.63 -2.00 6.08
CA LEU A 102 4.09 -3.34 5.81
C LEU A 102 4.48 -3.88 4.43
N LEU A 103 4.65 -3.00 3.44
CA LEU A 103 4.98 -3.35 2.06
C LEU A 103 6.47 -3.28 1.77
N LEU A 104 7.19 -2.33 2.37
CA LEU A 104 8.62 -2.11 2.15
C LEU A 104 9.51 -3.15 2.82
N HIS A 105 9.28 -3.40 4.11
CA HIS A 105 10.17 -4.24 4.91
C HIS A 105 10.33 -5.68 4.36
N PRO A 106 9.24 -6.36 3.93
CA PRO A 106 9.35 -7.71 3.38
C PRO A 106 9.64 -7.76 1.86
N LEU A 107 9.74 -6.62 1.17
CA LEU A 107 10.01 -6.54 -0.27
C LEU A 107 11.51 -6.67 -0.55
N ALA A 108 11.87 -7.32 -1.65
CA ALA A 108 13.25 -7.43 -2.09
C ALA A 108 13.85 -6.02 -2.42
N PRO A 109 15.12 -5.75 -2.10
CA PRO A 109 15.82 -4.50 -2.43
C PRO A 109 15.73 -4.10 -3.90
N GLU A 110 15.75 -5.08 -4.80
CA GLU A 110 15.64 -4.87 -6.25
C GLU A 110 14.27 -4.27 -6.65
N GLY A 111 13.25 -4.42 -5.79
CA GLY A 111 11.94 -3.79 -5.91
C GLY A 111 11.79 -2.49 -5.10
N GLY A 112 12.84 -2.04 -4.41
CA GLY A 112 12.82 -0.87 -3.52
C GLY A 112 12.50 -1.18 -2.05
N GLY A 113 12.58 -2.45 -1.64
CA GLY A 113 12.38 -2.85 -0.23
C GLY A 113 13.66 -2.79 0.61
N ASP A 114 13.55 -3.23 1.87
CA ASP A 114 14.67 -3.19 2.82
C ASP A 114 15.77 -4.21 2.50
N VAL A 115 17.01 -3.86 2.84
CA VAL A 115 18.19 -4.73 2.65
C VAL A 115 18.10 -6.03 3.45
N PHE A 116 17.33 -6.04 4.55
CA PHE A 116 17.23 -7.17 5.45
C PHE A 116 15.83 -7.29 6.08
N HIS A 117 15.32 -8.52 6.06
CA HIS A 117 14.16 -8.97 6.82
C HIS A 117 14.42 -10.40 7.29
N SER A 118 14.32 -10.66 8.59
CA SER A 118 14.71 -11.94 9.20
C SER A 118 13.89 -13.13 8.69
N GLY A 119 12.62 -12.91 8.34
CA GLY A 119 11.76 -13.93 7.72
C GLY A 119 12.05 -14.16 6.23
N GLY A 120 13.03 -13.48 5.65
CA GLY A 120 13.34 -13.50 4.22
C GLY A 120 12.54 -12.47 3.41
N ARG A 121 12.95 -12.24 2.17
CA ARG A 121 12.28 -11.34 1.21
C ARG A 121 10.97 -11.98 0.75
N GLN A 122 9.86 -11.68 1.41
CA GLN A 122 8.56 -12.32 1.13
C GLN A 122 8.05 -11.99 -0.27
N PHE A 123 8.37 -10.79 -0.78
CA PHE A 123 7.96 -10.34 -2.11
C PHE A 123 9.19 -10.09 -2.97
N SER A 124 9.28 -10.74 -4.13
CA SER A 124 10.40 -10.55 -5.06
C SER A 124 10.35 -9.23 -5.80
N SER A 125 9.15 -8.68 -6.00
CA SER A 125 8.93 -7.37 -6.63
C SER A 125 7.51 -6.86 -6.39
N LYS A 126 7.25 -5.59 -6.73
CA LYS A 126 5.90 -4.99 -6.73
C LYS A 126 4.91 -5.65 -7.71
N ARG A 127 5.38 -6.56 -8.57
CA ARG A 127 4.53 -7.37 -9.47
C ARG A 127 3.99 -8.64 -8.80
N ASP A 128 4.48 -8.99 -7.62
CA ASP A 128 3.98 -10.12 -6.82
C ASP A 128 2.46 -9.95 -6.55
N PRO A 129 1.62 -10.96 -6.83
CA PRO A 129 0.17 -10.84 -6.66
C PRO A 129 -0.27 -10.48 -5.24
N ALA A 130 0.42 -10.99 -4.22
CA ALA A 130 0.12 -10.69 -2.83
C ALA A 130 0.61 -9.29 -2.43
N TRP A 131 1.76 -8.85 -2.95
CA TRP A 131 2.18 -7.45 -2.79
C TRP A 131 1.14 -6.50 -3.41
N ARG A 132 0.63 -6.80 -4.61
CA ARG A 132 -0.41 -6.00 -5.26
C ARG A 132 -1.73 -6.00 -4.50
N ALA A 133 -2.09 -7.11 -3.85
CA ALA A 133 -3.28 -7.17 -3.01
C ALA A 133 -3.16 -6.23 -1.78
N LEU A 134 -2.00 -6.20 -1.13
CA LEU A 134 -1.67 -5.24 -0.07
C LEU A 134 -1.73 -3.80 -0.60
N ALA A 135 -1.07 -3.52 -1.72
CA ALA A 135 -1.00 -2.18 -2.29
C ALA A 135 -2.38 -1.67 -2.72
N ALA A 136 -3.24 -2.54 -3.26
CA ALA A 136 -4.62 -2.19 -3.59
C ALA A 136 -5.41 -1.80 -2.34
N TRP A 137 -5.28 -2.55 -1.24
CA TRP A 137 -5.92 -2.22 0.02
C TRP A 137 -5.45 -0.87 0.58
N VAL A 138 -4.12 -0.63 0.59
CA VAL A 138 -3.54 0.64 1.00
C VAL A 138 -4.04 1.81 0.15
N ASN A 139 -4.26 1.57 -1.16
CA ASN A 139 -4.84 2.55 -2.08
C ASN A 139 -6.38 2.66 -1.99
N GLY A 140 -7.01 2.07 -0.97
CA GLY A 140 -8.45 2.21 -0.72
C GLY A 140 -9.34 1.25 -1.51
N ALA A 141 -8.81 0.13 -2.02
CA ALA A 141 -9.65 -0.91 -2.58
C ALA A 141 -10.60 -1.46 -1.52
N THR A 142 -11.88 -1.53 -1.87
CA THR A 142 -12.94 -2.11 -1.05
C THR A 142 -13.41 -3.42 -1.66
N LEU A 143 -13.98 -4.31 -0.85
CA LEU A 143 -14.85 -5.34 -1.39
C LEU A 143 -16.24 -4.72 -1.57
N ALA A 144 -16.45 -4.06 -2.71
CA ALA A 144 -17.81 -3.71 -3.09
C ALA A 144 -18.66 -4.99 -3.07
N SER A 145 -19.78 -4.97 -2.35
CA SER A 145 -20.83 -5.98 -2.50
C SER A 145 -21.13 -6.15 -4.00
N PRO A 146 -21.40 -7.37 -4.49
CA PRO A 146 -21.80 -7.54 -5.88
C PRO A 146 -22.98 -6.59 -6.12
N LYS A 147 -22.85 -5.70 -7.12
CA LYS A 147 -24.00 -4.94 -7.61
C LYS A 147 -25.04 -5.98 -8.02
N LYS A 148 -26.17 -6.00 -7.32
CA LYS A 148 -27.37 -6.72 -7.78
C LYS A 148 -27.82 -6.16 -9.11
#